data_AF-A0A7S2BPL3-F1
#
_entry.id   AF-A0A7S2BPL3-F1
#
_cell.length_a   1.000
_cell.length_b   1.000
_cell.length_c   1.000
_cell.angle_alpha   90.00
_cell.angle_beta   90.00
_cell.angle_gamma   90.00
#
_symmetry.space_group_name_H-M   'P 1'
#
loop_
_entity.id
_entity.type
_entity.pdbx_description
1 polymer ?
#
loop_
_entity_poly.entity_id
_entity_poly.type
_entity_poly.pdbx_seq_one_letter_code
_entity_poly.pdbx_strand_id
1 'polypeptide(L)'
;MGDVSMEEYGPCAISPLWLGGTAKQNSLYVVHDVSEAEGSEISSGLFLGGWERIKPKVGDSTVSDARFKFFLGSTEWAAGQLEEELKAGAWLALDAPPSVVIKDRVAGWRPGKPKPVWAEMMNYVQDDAAVRRLVDKIYQPEE
;
A
#
# COMPACT_ATOMS: atom_id res chain seq x y z
N MET A 1 9.88 -7.52 20.54
CA MET A 1 10.43 -6.97 19.28
C MET A 1 10.12 -8.03 18.24
N GLY A 2 9.15 -7.75 17.37
CA GLY A 2 8.68 -8.73 16.38
C GLY A 2 9.52 -8.57 15.13
N ASP A 3 10.66 -9.26 15.09
CA ASP A 3 11.47 -9.31 13.88
C ASP A 3 10.85 -10.34 12.95
N VAL A 4 10.76 -9.98 11.67
CA VAL A 4 10.32 -10.90 10.62
C VAL A 4 11.45 -11.91 10.40
N SER A 5 11.14 -13.20 10.21
CA SER A 5 12.14 -14.26 10.13
C SER A 5 13.19 -13.98 9.03
N MET A 6 14.48 -13.90 9.41
CA MET A 6 15.61 -13.76 8.49
C MET A 6 15.65 -14.91 7.46
N GLU A 7 15.24 -16.11 7.86
CA GLU A 7 15.18 -17.26 6.95
C GLU A 7 14.06 -17.11 5.91
N GLU A 8 12.96 -16.44 6.31
CA GLU A 8 11.77 -16.30 5.48
C GLU A 8 11.81 -15.03 4.59
N TYR A 9 12.46 -13.96 5.03
CA TYR A 9 12.45 -12.65 4.35
C TYR A 9 13.83 -12.10 4.00
N GLY A 10 14.92 -12.77 4.40
CA GLY A 10 16.28 -12.42 4.00
C GLY A 10 16.63 -10.95 4.26
N PRO A 11 17.15 -10.20 3.27
CA PRO A 11 17.52 -8.79 3.46
C PRO A 11 16.32 -7.88 3.80
N CYS A 12 15.09 -8.30 3.49
CA CYS A 12 13.88 -7.57 3.90
C CYS A 12 13.53 -7.75 5.38
N ALA A 13 14.19 -8.64 6.12
CA ALA A 13 13.92 -8.85 7.55
C ALA A 13 14.25 -7.61 8.41
N ILE A 14 15.11 -6.71 7.90
CA ILE A 14 15.43 -5.42 8.53
C ILE A 14 14.57 -4.26 8.01
N SER A 15 13.57 -4.54 7.15
CA SER A 15 12.68 -3.52 6.59
C SER A 15 11.66 -3.02 7.62
N PRO A 16 11.24 -1.75 7.53
CA PRO A 16 10.21 -1.21 8.41
C PRO A 16 8.87 -1.94 8.25
N LEU A 17 8.27 -2.33 9.38
CA LEU A 17 6.91 -2.84 9.44
C LEU A 17 5.92 -1.70 9.61
N TRP A 18 4.93 -1.62 8.72
CA TRP A 18 3.87 -0.61 8.76
C TRP A 18 2.61 -1.20 9.38
N LEU A 19 1.80 -0.37 10.03
CA LEU A 19 0.49 -0.79 10.55
C LEU A 19 -0.55 -0.61 9.45
N GLY A 20 -1.13 -1.71 8.97
CA GLY A 20 -2.17 -1.70 7.94
C GLY A 20 -3.58 -1.51 8.49
N GLY A 21 -3.79 -1.80 9.77
CA GLY A 21 -5.05 -1.54 10.47
C GLY A 21 -5.21 -2.35 11.75
N THR A 22 -6.44 -2.34 12.28
CA THR A 22 -6.78 -3.02 13.55
C THR A 22 -7.32 -4.43 13.36
N ALA A 23 -7.73 -4.81 12.15
CA ALA A 23 -8.16 -6.16 11.84
C ALA A 23 -6.95 -7.03 11.44
N LYS A 24 -7.10 -8.36 11.56
CA LYS A 24 -6.10 -9.35 11.16
C LYS A 24 -4.67 -9.03 11.62
N GLN A 25 -4.51 -8.57 12.86
CA GLN A 25 -3.22 -8.09 13.40
C GLN A 25 -2.06 -9.10 13.36
N ASN A 26 -2.34 -10.38 13.10
CA ASN A 26 -1.33 -11.44 12.94
C ASN A 26 -1.03 -11.78 11.47
N SER A 27 -1.63 -11.07 10.51
CA SER A 27 -1.42 -11.27 9.09
C SER A 27 -0.46 -10.25 8.53
N LEU A 28 0.52 -10.73 7.78
CA LEU A 28 1.50 -9.91 7.08
C LEU A 28 1.09 -9.76 5.61
N TYR A 29 1.01 -8.51 5.16
CA TYR A 29 0.70 -8.16 3.79
C TYR A 29 1.92 -7.54 3.12
N VAL A 30 2.25 -8.02 1.93
CA VAL A 30 3.37 -7.53 1.14
C VAL A 30 2.84 -6.74 -0.05
N VAL A 31 3.28 -5.49 -0.17
CA VAL A 31 2.90 -4.61 -1.28
C VAL A 31 4.16 -4.23 -2.05
N HIS A 32 4.12 -4.34 -3.39
CA HIS A 32 5.25 -4.05 -4.26
C HIS A 32 4.81 -3.53 -5.64
N ASP A 33 5.74 -2.90 -6.36
CA ASP A 33 5.57 -2.40 -7.74
C ASP A 33 6.30 -3.26 -8.80
N VAL A 34 6.77 -4.45 -8.40
CA VAL A 34 7.47 -5.39 -9.28
C VAL A 34 6.47 -6.23 -10.08
N SER A 35 6.36 -5.96 -11.38
CA SER A 35 5.44 -6.67 -12.30
C SER A 35 5.79 -8.15 -12.53
N GLU A 36 7.02 -8.55 -12.24
CA GLU A 36 7.49 -9.93 -12.38
C GLU A 36 7.11 -10.83 -11.19
N ALA A 37 6.63 -10.24 -10.09
CA ALA A 37 6.15 -11.01 -8.95
C ALA A 37 4.70 -11.44 -9.19
N GLU A 38 4.41 -12.72 -8.94
CA GLU A 38 3.04 -13.23 -8.97
C GLU A 38 2.24 -12.61 -7.82
N GLY A 39 1.07 -12.06 -8.05
CA GLY A 39 0.30 -11.41 -6.99
C GLY A 39 -0.99 -10.84 -7.55
N SER A 40 -1.88 -10.40 -6.65
CA SER A 40 -3.09 -9.72 -7.07
C SER A 40 -2.77 -8.26 -7.36
N GLU A 41 -2.99 -7.80 -8.59
CA GLU A 41 -2.90 -6.38 -8.92
C GLU A 41 -4.05 -5.64 -8.21
N ILE A 42 -3.70 -4.70 -7.34
CA ILE A 42 -4.65 -3.91 -6.55
C ILE A 42 -4.87 -2.51 -7.15
N SER A 43 -3.90 -2.02 -7.92
CA SER A 43 -3.96 -0.78 -8.68
C SER A 43 -2.92 -0.84 -9.80
N SER A 44 -3.02 0.00 -10.82
CA SER A 44 -2.14 -0.05 -12.01
C SER A 44 -0.65 -0.03 -11.64
N GLY A 45 0.00 -1.20 -11.68
CA GLY A 45 1.41 -1.37 -11.29
C GLY A 45 1.68 -1.50 -9.79
N LEU A 46 0.67 -1.79 -8.97
CA LEU A 46 0.78 -2.10 -7.54
C LEU A 46 0.17 -3.48 -7.27
N PHE A 47 0.95 -4.34 -6.64
CA PHE A 47 0.62 -5.74 -6.41
C PHE A 47 0.61 -6.05 -4.92
N LEU A 48 -0.27 -6.98 -4.53
CA LEU A 48 -0.39 -7.51 -3.19
C LEU A 48 -0.02 -9.01 -3.19
N GLY A 49 0.87 -9.40 -2.28
CA GLY A 49 1.34 -10.77 -2.11
C GLY A 49 2.65 -11.05 -2.84
N GLY A 50 2.81 -12.27 -3.34
CA GLY A 50 3.90 -12.62 -4.25
C GLY A 50 5.29 -12.81 -3.69
N TRP A 51 5.43 -12.71 -2.37
CA TRP A 51 6.73 -12.77 -1.71
C TRP A 51 7.50 -14.06 -2.01
N GLU A 52 6.83 -15.22 -1.96
CA GLU A 52 7.48 -16.54 -2.13
C GLU A 52 8.30 -16.65 -3.42
N ARG A 53 7.82 -16.06 -4.50
CA ARG A 53 8.48 -16.16 -5.81
C ARG A 53 9.56 -15.11 -6.02
N ILE A 54 9.44 -13.97 -5.34
CA ILE A 54 10.36 -12.85 -5.50
C ILE A 54 11.52 -12.88 -4.50
N LYS A 55 11.32 -13.52 -3.34
CA LYS A 55 12.32 -13.75 -2.31
C LYS A 55 13.71 -14.15 -2.84
N PRO A 56 13.88 -15.14 -3.75
CA PRO A 56 15.19 -15.49 -4.28
C PRO A 56 15.85 -14.33 -5.06
N LYS A 57 15.07 -13.57 -5.84
CA LYS A 57 15.57 -12.40 -6.60
C LYS A 57 15.91 -11.20 -5.73
N VAL A 58 15.33 -11.13 -4.53
CA VAL A 58 15.74 -10.12 -3.54
C VAL A 58 17.02 -10.58 -2.84
N GLY A 59 17.13 -11.88 -2.54
CA GLY A 59 18.32 -12.46 -1.91
C GLY A 59 19.60 -12.35 -2.75
N ASP A 60 19.50 -12.44 -4.07
CA ASP A 60 20.65 -12.26 -5.00
C ASP A 60 20.87 -10.80 -5.45
N SER A 61 20.11 -9.84 -4.87
CA SER A 61 20.15 -8.41 -5.20
C SER A 61 19.74 -8.04 -6.63
N THR A 62 19.10 -8.95 -7.38
CA THR A 62 18.52 -8.64 -8.70
C THR A 62 17.37 -7.64 -8.58
N VAL A 63 16.59 -7.72 -7.50
CA VAL A 63 15.51 -6.79 -7.16
C VAL A 63 15.84 -6.14 -5.82
N SER A 64 15.78 -4.80 -5.79
CA SER A 64 15.96 -4.06 -4.53
C SER A 64 14.83 -4.37 -3.55
N ASP A 65 15.23 -4.72 -2.33
CA ASP A 65 14.41 -4.87 -1.12
C ASP A 65 13.58 -3.61 -0.79
N ALA A 66 14.08 -2.41 -1.12
CA ALA A 66 13.38 -1.14 -0.92
C ALA A 66 12.07 -0.99 -1.72
N ARG A 67 11.81 -1.88 -2.68
CA ARG A 67 10.58 -1.93 -3.47
C ARG A 67 9.44 -2.69 -2.80
N PHE A 68 9.70 -3.33 -1.66
CA PHE A 68 8.72 -4.09 -0.90
C PHE A 68 8.33 -3.36 0.38
N LYS A 69 7.03 -3.36 0.68
CA LYS A 69 6.50 -2.85 1.95
C LYS A 69 5.69 -3.91 2.66
N PHE A 70 5.92 -4.01 3.95
CA PHE A 70 5.27 -4.98 4.83
C PHE A 70 4.27 -4.26 5.72
N PHE A 71 3.00 -4.69 5.65
CA PHE A 71 1.93 -4.16 6.48
C PHE A 71 1.43 -5.26 7.41
N LEU A 72 1.40 -4.96 8.70
CA LEU A 72 0.82 -5.82 9.72
C LEU A 72 -0.65 -5.45 9.90
N GLY A 73 -1.52 -6.44 9.72
CA GLY A 73 -2.96 -6.25 9.78
C GLY A 73 -3.54 -5.46 8.62
N SER A 74 -4.86 -5.29 8.66
CA SER A 74 -5.66 -4.63 7.64
C SER A 74 -6.76 -3.80 8.28
N THR A 75 -7.29 -2.86 7.51
CA THR A 75 -8.56 -2.21 7.81
C THR A 75 -9.62 -2.90 6.97
N GLU A 76 -10.70 -3.33 7.60
CA GLU A 76 -11.80 -4.04 6.94
C GLU A 76 -13.08 -3.22 7.11
N TRP A 77 -13.86 -3.16 6.03
CA TRP A 77 -15.20 -2.57 6.04
C TRP A 77 -16.22 -3.68 5.93
N ALA A 78 -17.30 -3.57 6.70
CA ALA A 78 -18.49 -4.36 6.46
C ALA A 78 -19.11 -3.95 5.11
N ALA A 79 -19.92 -4.84 4.52
CA ALA A 79 -20.61 -4.54 3.27
C ALA A 79 -21.45 -3.27 3.41
N GLY A 80 -21.24 -2.28 2.53
CA GLY A 80 -21.94 -0.98 2.55
C GLY A 80 -21.33 0.08 3.47
N GLN A 81 -20.41 -0.30 4.38
CA GLN A 81 -19.87 0.63 5.39
C GLN A 81 -18.97 1.70 4.74
N LEU A 82 -18.11 1.30 3.81
CA LEU A 82 -17.22 2.25 3.13
C LEU A 82 -18.03 3.29 2.36
N GLU A 83 -19.10 2.87 1.69
CA GLU A 83 -20.01 3.73 0.94
C GLU A 83 -20.75 4.72 1.84
N GLU A 84 -21.21 4.27 3.02
CA GLU A 84 -21.83 5.14 4.02
C GLU A 84 -20.84 6.17 4.57
N GLU A 85 -19.61 5.75 4.88
CA GLU A 85 -18.56 6.64 5.40
C GLU A 85 -18.10 7.66 4.34
N LEU A 86 -18.03 7.25 3.06
CA LEU A 86 -17.79 8.17 1.93
C LEU A 86 -18.92 9.19 1.79
N LYS A 87 -20.19 8.76 1.86
CA LYS A 87 -21.36 9.66 1.79
C LYS A 87 -21.43 10.62 2.97
N ALA A 88 -20.99 10.17 4.15
CA ALA A 88 -20.89 10.99 5.36
C ALA A 88 -19.69 11.97 5.32
N GLY A 89 -18.83 11.88 4.32
CA GLY A 89 -17.63 12.73 4.20
C GLY A 89 -16.50 12.35 5.17
N ALA A 90 -16.52 11.13 5.72
CA ALA A 90 -15.48 10.65 6.61
C ALA A 90 -14.19 10.24 5.86
N TRP A 91 -14.30 9.89 4.58
CA TRP A 91 -13.18 9.56 3.71
C TRP A 91 -13.16 10.39 2.43
N LEU A 92 -11.96 10.67 1.94
CA LEU A 92 -11.72 11.25 0.63
C LEU A 92 -11.06 10.19 -0.26
N ALA A 93 -11.72 9.83 -1.36
CA ALA A 93 -11.12 8.94 -2.36
C ALA A 93 -10.19 9.76 -3.27
N LEU A 94 -9.01 9.24 -3.56
CA LEU A 94 -8.02 9.86 -4.43
C LEU A 94 -7.35 8.82 -5.33
N ASP A 95 -6.99 9.23 -6.53
CA ASP A 95 -6.19 8.42 -7.45
C ASP A 95 -4.72 8.84 -7.30
N ALA A 96 -3.89 7.91 -6.82
CA ALA A 96 -2.47 8.16 -6.58
C ALA A 96 -1.62 7.11 -7.31
N PRO A 97 -0.49 7.53 -7.90
CA PRO A 97 0.41 6.60 -8.55
C PRO A 97 1.07 5.66 -7.52
N PRO A 98 1.37 4.41 -7.89
CA PRO A 98 2.03 3.42 -7.01
C PRO A 98 3.33 3.94 -6.36
N SER A 99 4.03 4.83 -7.07
CA SER A 99 5.29 5.42 -6.61
C SER A 99 5.15 6.17 -5.28
N VAL A 100 3.98 6.76 -4.98
CA VAL A 100 3.73 7.47 -3.71
C VAL A 100 3.64 6.49 -2.54
N VAL A 101 3.06 5.31 -2.79
CA VAL A 101 2.86 4.23 -1.82
C VAL A 101 4.19 3.53 -1.52
N ILE A 102 4.95 3.16 -2.56
CA ILE A 102 6.21 2.40 -2.43
C ILE A 102 7.40 3.26 -2.02
N LYS A 103 7.35 4.59 -2.16
CA LYS A 103 8.43 5.51 -1.79
C LYS A 103 9.05 5.20 -0.42
N ASP A 104 10.36 5.06 -0.37
CA ASP A 104 11.10 4.95 0.88
C ASP A 104 11.02 6.28 1.67
N ARG A 105 10.65 6.15 2.94
CA ARG A 105 10.47 7.27 3.87
C ARG A 105 11.29 7.08 5.15
N VAL A 106 12.11 6.04 5.23
CA VAL A 106 12.89 5.72 6.43
C VAL A 106 14.39 5.92 6.18
N ALA A 107 14.97 5.36 5.11
CA ALA A 107 16.42 5.46 4.91
C ALA A 107 16.90 6.89 4.54
N GLY A 108 16.01 7.71 3.97
CA GLY A 108 16.30 9.09 3.58
C GLY A 108 15.98 10.18 4.62
N TRP A 109 15.76 9.81 5.88
CA TRP A 109 15.31 10.76 6.91
C TRP A 109 16.34 11.86 7.22
N ARG A 110 15.88 13.11 7.26
CA ARG A 110 16.58 14.33 7.67
C ARG A 110 15.60 15.23 8.45
N PRO A 111 16.05 16.16 9.30
CA PRO A 111 15.15 17.15 9.89
C PRO A 111 14.33 17.88 8.79
N GLY A 112 13.00 17.75 8.82
CA GLY A 112 12.09 18.33 7.81
C GLY A 112 11.88 17.51 6.53
N LYS A 113 12.49 16.33 6.37
CA LYS A 113 12.23 15.37 5.26
C LYS A 113 12.35 13.93 5.76
N PRO A 114 11.45 12.99 5.43
CA PRO A 114 10.49 13.04 4.33
C PRO A 114 9.19 13.71 4.73
N LYS A 115 8.46 14.22 3.74
CA LYS A 115 7.08 14.63 3.96
C LYS A 115 6.26 13.39 4.37
N PRO A 116 5.30 13.52 5.30
CA PRO A 116 4.43 12.42 5.63
C PRO A 116 3.61 12.02 4.39
N VAL A 117 3.24 10.73 4.30
CA VAL A 117 2.50 10.17 3.15
C VAL A 117 1.26 10.99 2.84
N TRP A 118 0.47 11.33 3.87
CA TRP A 118 -0.76 12.09 3.72
C TRP A 118 -0.52 13.45 3.04
N ALA A 119 0.56 14.17 3.38
CA ALA A 119 0.85 15.47 2.80
C ALA A 119 1.25 15.39 1.32
N GLU A 120 1.78 14.25 0.88
CA GLU A 120 2.01 13.99 -0.54
C GLU A 120 0.71 13.61 -1.25
N MET A 121 -0.12 12.76 -0.63
CA MET A 121 -1.44 12.36 -1.13
C MET A 121 -2.38 13.56 -1.34
N MET A 122 -2.31 14.59 -0.49
CA MET A 122 -3.10 15.82 -0.66
C MET A 122 -2.83 16.55 -1.98
N ASN A 123 -1.66 16.37 -2.62
CA ASN A 123 -1.41 16.97 -3.94
C ASN A 123 -2.17 16.25 -5.07
N TYR A 124 -2.65 15.02 -4.80
CA TYR A 124 -3.44 14.21 -5.73
C TYR A 124 -4.94 14.30 -5.45
N VAL A 125 -5.34 14.94 -4.36
CA VAL A 125 -6.74 15.29 -4.13
C VAL A 125 -7.08 16.36 -5.18
N GLN A 126 -7.68 15.90 -6.28
CA GLN A 126 -8.32 16.79 -7.23
C GLN A 126 -9.59 17.36 -6.58
N ASP A 127 -10.00 18.55 -7.03
CA ASP A 127 -11.22 19.23 -6.59
C ASP A 127 -12.42 18.26 -6.52
N ASP A 128 -13.40 18.50 -5.64
CA ASP A 128 -14.52 17.58 -5.28
C ASP A 128 -15.20 16.91 -6.50
N ALA A 129 -15.22 17.62 -7.64
CA ALA A 129 -15.73 17.14 -8.92
C ALA A 129 -14.99 15.94 -9.52
N ALA A 130 -13.68 15.80 -9.31
CA ALA A 130 -12.88 14.69 -9.82
C ALA A 130 -13.03 13.42 -8.98
N VAL A 131 -13.19 13.58 -7.65
CA VAL A 131 -13.52 12.48 -6.73
C VAL A 131 -14.89 11.90 -7.10
N ARG A 132 -15.90 12.75 -7.36
CA ARG A 132 -17.23 12.31 -7.85
C ARG A 132 -17.14 11.54 -9.16
N ARG A 133 -16.34 12.00 -10.13
CA ARG A 133 -16.14 11.28 -11.41
C ARG A 133 -15.49 9.91 -11.23
N LEU A 134 -14.60 9.75 -10.25
CA LEU A 134 -13.94 8.47 -9.97
C LEU A 134 -14.91 7.49 -9.32
N VAL A 135 -15.76 7.97 -8.41
CA VAL A 135 -16.85 7.20 -7.81
C VAL A 135 -17.86 6.74 -8.87
N ASP A 136 -18.28 7.64 -9.77
CA ASP A 136 -19.21 7.31 -10.88
C ASP A 136 -18.60 6.30 -11.89
N LYS A 137 -17.26 6.25 -12.00
CA LYS A 137 -16.56 5.32 -12.89
C LYS A 137 -16.39 3.92 -12.27
N ILE A 138 -16.26 3.85 -10.95
CA ILE A 138 -16.15 2.58 -10.21
C ILE A 138 -17.53 1.97 -9.95
N TYR A 139 -18.54 2.82 -9.75
CA TYR A 139 -19.93 2.43 -9.50
C TYR A 139 -20.81 2.82 -10.70
N GLN A 140 -20.99 1.92 -11.66
CA GLN A 140 -22.12 2.00 -12.60
C GLN A 140 -23.32 1.31 -11.93
N PRO A 141 -24.44 2.00 -11.68
CA PRO A 141 -25.65 1.30 -11.24
C PRO A 141 -26.11 0.38 -12.37
N GLU A 142 -26.24 -0.92 -12.09
CA GLU A 142 -26.93 -1.84 -12.98
C GLU A 142 -28.38 -1.33 -13.16
N GLU A 143 -28.82 -1.20 -14.41
CA GLU A 143 -30.20 -0.86 -14.79
C GLU A 143 -31.22 -1.91 -14.32
#